data_AF-A0A1Z4RMX0-F1
#
_entry.id   AF-A0A1Z4RMX0-F1
#
_cell.length_a   1.000
_cell.length_b   1.000
_cell.length_c   1.000
_cell.angle_alpha   90.00
_cell.angle_beta   90.00
_cell.angle_gamma   90.00
#
_symmetry.space_group_name_H-M   'P 1'
#
loop_
_entity.id
_entity.type
_entity.pdbx_description
1 polymer ?
#
loop_
_entity_poly.entity_id
_entity_poly.type
_entity_poly.pdbx_seq_one_letter_code
_entity_poly.pdbx_strand_id
1 'polypeptide(L)' 'MKILRYIIRYFIEIRTQPQIKHKRDRAYGNSYWQIYDPASGRLTNLGSETEVRIWLENYFH' A
#
# COMPACT_ATOMS: atom_id res chain seq x y z
N MET A 1 -26.78 -16.81 2.71
CA MET A 1 -25.59 -17.50 2.15
C MET A 1 -24.30 -16.95 2.77
N LYS A 2 -23.48 -17.80 3.40
CA LYS A 2 -22.23 -17.40 4.07
C LYS A 2 -21.07 -17.09 3.10
N ILE A 3 -21.02 -17.79 1.95
CA ILE A 3 -19.94 -17.65 0.96
C ILE A 3 -19.90 -16.25 0.31
N LEU A 4 -21.08 -15.70 -0.01
CA LEU A 4 -21.18 -14.40 -0.68
C LEU A 4 -20.73 -13.25 0.24
N ARG A 5 -21.11 -13.30 1.52
CA ARG A 5 -20.64 -12.34 2.53
C ARG A 5 -19.12 -12.39 2.70
N TYR A 6 -18.54 -13.59 2.68
CA TYR A 6 -17.09 -13.76 2.78
C TYR A 6 -16.36 -13.15 1.58
N ILE A 7 -16.85 -13.42 0.36
CA ILE A 7 -16.27 -12.87 -0.87
C ILE A 7 -16.35 -11.35 -0.87
N ILE A 8 -17.50 -10.77 -0.53
CA ILE A 8 -17.67 -9.31 -0.46
C ILE A 8 -16.68 -8.69 0.53
N ARG A 9 -16.55 -9.27 1.73
CA ARG A 9 -15.64 -8.77 2.77
C ARG A 9 -14.18 -8.83 2.32
N TYR A 10 -13.76 -9.93 1.71
CA TYR A 10 -12.41 -10.08 1.16
C TYR A 10 -12.10 -9.04 0.07
N PHE A 11 -13.05 -8.80 -0.84
CA PHE A 11 -12.89 -7.78 -1.88
C PHE A 11 -12.80 -6.36 -1.32
N ILE A 12 -13.59 -6.04 -0.28
CA ILE A 12 -13.52 -4.74 0.39
C ILE A 12 -12.16 -4.60 1.07
N GLU A 13 -11.74 -5.59 1.85
CA GLU A 13 -10.46 -5.56 2.59
C GLU A 13 -9.26 -5.39 1.64
N ILE A 14 -9.22 -6.06 0.49
CA ILE A 14 -8.14 -5.87 -0.50
C ILE A 14 -8.17 -4.47 -1.10
N ARG A 15 -9.35 -3.93 -1.42
CA ARG A 15 -9.46 -2.62 -2.06
C ARG A 15 -9.18 -1.46 -1.12
N THR A 16 -9.31 -1.66 0.19
CA THR A 16 -9.04 -0.63 1.20
C THR A 16 -7.61 -0.68 1.74
N GLN A 17 -6.85 -1.76 1.46
CA GLN A 17 -5.48 -1.87 1.93
C GLN A 17 -4.52 -0.99 1.13
N PRO A 18 -3.51 -0.37 1.78
CA PRO A 18 -2.44 0.33 1.09
C PRO A 18 -1.73 -0.57 0.09
N GLN A 19 -1.52 -0.05 -1.11
CA GLN A 19 -0.82 -0.74 -2.20
C GLN A 19 0.62 -0.27 -2.24
N ILE A 20 1.56 -1.18 -2.05
CA ILE A 20 2.99 -0.89 -2.03
C ILE A 20 3.63 -1.45 -3.31
N LYS A 21 4.37 -0.61 -4.03
CA LYS A 21 5.10 -0.98 -5.25
C LYS A 21 6.56 -0.57 -5.14
N HIS A 22 7.47 -1.51 -5.35
CA HIS A 22 8.88 -1.20 -5.54
C HIS A 22 9.12 -0.77 -6.99
N LYS A 23 9.71 0.40 -7.18
CA LYS A 23 9.89 1.04 -8.49
C LYS A 23 11.31 1.53 -8.62
N ARG A 24 11.71 1.75 -9.87
CA ARG A 24 12.97 2.40 -10.22
C ARG A 24 12.66 3.69 -10.96
N ASP A 25 13.32 4.79 -10.58
CA ASP A 25 13.16 6.04 -11.32
C ASP A 25 13.78 5.92 -12.72
N ARG A 26 13.35 6.78 -13.64
CA ARG A 26 13.83 6.78 -15.03
C ARG A 26 15.12 7.59 -15.24
N ALA A 27 15.42 8.52 -14.36
CA ALA A 27 16.45 9.53 -14.57
C ALA A 27 17.84 9.05 -14.13
N TYR A 28 17.90 8.37 -12.98
CA TYR A 28 19.12 7.93 -12.32
C TYR A 28 19.07 6.43 -11.98
N GLY A 29 17.90 5.79 -12.09
CA GLY A 29 17.75 4.39 -11.77
C GLY A 29 17.70 4.12 -10.27
N ASN A 30 17.38 5.11 -9.44
CA ASN A 30 17.25 4.88 -8.00
C ASN A 30 16.02 4.04 -7.70
N SER A 31 16.18 3.08 -6.79
CA SER A 31 15.08 2.30 -6.24
C SER A 31 14.31 3.13 -5.23
N TYR A 32 12.98 3.07 -5.29
CA TYR A 32 12.09 3.69 -4.32
C TYR A 32 10.82 2.85 -4.15
N TRP A 33 10.13 3.07 -3.04
CA TRP A 33 8.86 2.45 -2.73
C TRP A 33 7.74 3.47 -2.90
N GLN A 34 6.71 3.11 -3.66
CA GLN A 34 5.51 3.92 -3.83
C GLN A 34 4.36 3.26 -3.09
N ILE A 35 3.78 3.99 -2.15
CA ILE A 35 2.62 3.57 -1.36
C ILE A 35 1.41 4.39 -1.83
N TYR A 36 0.37 3.72 -2.27
CA TYR A 36 -0.95 4.32 -2.51
C TYR A 36 -1.90 3.86 -1.42
N ASP A 37 -2.48 4.80 -0.68
CA ASP A 37 -3.54 4.54 0.28
C ASP A 37 -4.91 4.82 -0.37
N PRO A 38 -5.72 3.78 -0.66
CA PRO A 38 -7.06 3.96 -1.23
C PRO A 38 -8.06 4.65 -0.29
N ALA A 39 -7.85 4.59 1.03
CA ALA A 39 -8.77 5.18 2.01
C ALA A 39 -8.67 6.71 2.02
N SER A 40 -7.45 7.26 1.95
CA SER A 40 -7.22 8.71 1.88
C SER A 40 -6.95 9.25 0.46
N GLY A 41 -6.76 8.37 -0.53
CA GLY A 41 -6.35 8.73 -1.88
C GLY A 41 -4.91 9.25 -1.97
N ARG A 42 -4.10 9.10 -0.91
CA ARG A 42 -2.75 9.65 -0.83
C ARG A 42 -1.73 8.74 -1.53
N LEU A 43 -0.71 9.39 -2.08
CA LEU A 43 0.45 8.74 -2.68
C LEU A 43 1.72 9.22 -1.95
N THR A 44 2.52 8.28 -1.48
CA THR A 44 3.77 8.55 -0.79
C THR A 44 4.90 7.78 -1.46
N ASN A 45 6.06 8.42 -1.64
CA ASN A 45 7.27 7.75 -2.10
C ASN A 45 8.29 7.71 -0.96
N LEU A 46 8.89 6.56 -0.71
CA LEU A 46 9.88 6.31 0.35
C LEU A 46 11.16 5.72 -0.27
N GLY A 47 12.31 6.04 0.31
CA GLY A 47 13.62 5.63 -0.20
C GLY A 47 14.06 4.25 0.28
N SER A 48 13.48 3.72 1.34
CA SER A 48 13.94 2.49 1.99
C SER A 48 12.80 1.61 2.52
N GLU A 49 13.08 0.32 2.69
CA GLU A 49 12.13 -0.62 3.33
C GLU A 49 11.87 -0.26 4.80
N THR A 50 12.87 0.29 5.50
CA THR A 50 12.72 0.76 6.88
C THR A 50 11.67 1.87 6.98
N GLU A 51 11.68 2.84 6.07
CA GLU A 51 10.65 3.88 6.01
C GLU A 51 9.27 3.28 5.69
N VAL A 52 9.20 2.27 4.81
CA VAL A 52 7.94 1.56 4.53
C VAL A 52 7.40 0.86 5.78
N ARG A 53 8.26 0.22 6.57
CA ARG A 53 7.87 -0.42 7.84
C ARG A 53 7.33 0.62 8.83
N ILE A 54 8.03 1.72 9.03
CA ILE A 54 7.58 2.82 9.91
C ILE A 54 6.24 3.39 9.44
N TRP A 55 6.06 3.54 8.12
CA TRP A 55 4.80 3.99 7.54
C TRP A 55 3.66 3.01 7.84
N LEU A 56 3.88 1.70 7.67
CA LEU A 56 2.90 0.66 7.96
C LEU A 56 2.54 0.60 9.44
N GLU A 57 3.54 0.70 10.33
CA GLU A 57 3.32 0.75 11.78
C GLU A 57 2.42 1.94 12.13
N ASN A 58 2.74 3.14 11.66
CA ASN A 58 1.92 4.33 11.89
C ASN A 58 0.52 4.27 11.26
N TYR A 59 0.35 3.51 10.18
CA TYR A 59 -0.93 3.39 9.48
C TYR A 59 -1.90 2.41 10.17
N PHE A 60 -1.38 1.40 10.88
CA PHE A 60 -2.19 0.35 11.52
C PHE A 60 -2.29 0.46 13.05
N HIS A 61 -1.56 1.38 13.69
CA HIS A 61 -1.67 1.69 15.12
C HIS A 61 -2.66 2.83 15.35
#